data_AF-A0A963B2P9-F1
#
_entry.id   AF-A0A963B2P9-F1
#
_cell.length_a   1.000
_cell.length_b   1.000
_cell.length_c   1.000
_cell.angle_alpha   90.00
_cell.angle_beta   90.00
_cell.angle_gamma   90.00
#
_symmetry.space_group_name_H-M   'P 1'
#
loop_
_entity.id
_entity.type
_entity.pdbx_description
1 polymer ?
#
loop_
_entity_poly.entity_id
_entity_poly.type
_entity_poly.pdbx_seq_one_letter_code
_entity_poly.pdbx_strand_id
1 'polypeptide(L)'
;MDADTAQEIEGWNLPDGRSSFDDPLLDCLVLLIRMEGRSLSPAALRAGLPLEDGRLTPALFVRAAQRGGLSARVVRRPLTGISPLVLPAVLLLKGRQACILTRIDPGGDSASVIQPESGAGETQIPLQQLARDYSGYAIFARPRHQFDMRAPSLLKVHSRHWFWGTLFNSWRIYRDVLIASLLINLFALATPLFIMNVYDRVVPNNALETLWVMTAGVLLVYCFDLLMRMLRGYFIDVAGKKSDILLSSAIFERIMGIRMEVRPPSVGAFANNLREFESIREFITSATITGLV
;
A
#
# COMPACT_ATOMS: atom_id res chain seq x y z
N MET A 1 -18.84 18.51 43.19
CA MET A 1 -17.75 18.50 44.18
C MET A 1 -17.14 17.12 44.07
N ASP A 2 -16.02 16.92 43.38
CA ASP A 2 -14.85 17.81 43.32
C ASP A 2 -14.33 17.97 41.89
N ALA A 3 -14.33 19.23 41.43
CA ALA A 3 -13.77 19.68 40.16
C ALA A 3 -12.38 20.32 40.38
N ASP A 4 -11.67 19.91 41.43
CA ASP A 4 -10.58 20.69 42.02
C ASP A 4 -9.25 19.91 42.15
N THR A 5 -8.93 19.06 41.18
CA THR A 5 -7.62 18.37 41.16
C THR A 5 -6.94 18.35 39.80
N ALA A 6 -7.39 19.18 38.86
CA ALA A 6 -6.60 19.53 37.68
C ALA A 6 -5.75 20.76 38.01
N GLN A 7 -4.86 20.64 38.99
CA GLN A 7 -3.75 21.57 39.10
C GLN A 7 -2.95 21.47 37.82
N GLU A 8 -2.83 22.62 37.15
CA GLU A 8 -2.06 22.84 35.94
C GLU A 8 -0.66 22.24 36.11
N ILE A 9 -0.36 21.21 35.30
CA ILE A 9 1.01 20.73 35.12
C ILE A 9 1.71 21.75 34.23
N GLU A 10 2.11 22.87 34.84
CA GLU A 10 2.74 24.01 34.19
C GLU A 10 4.11 23.58 33.62
N GLY A 11 4.29 23.68 32.31
CA GLY A 11 5.59 23.49 31.64
C GLY A 11 5.77 22.22 30.80
N TRP A 12 4.83 21.27 30.79
CA TRP A 12 4.91 20.08 29.94
C TRP A 12 3.91 20.16 28.78
N ASN A 13 4.42 20.14 27.54
CA ASN A 13 3.58 19.92 26.35
C ASN A 13 3.09 18.46 26.35
N LEU A 14 1.99 18.22 27.05
CA LEU A 14 1.28 16.95 27.00
C LEU A 14 0.71 16.76 25.58
N PRO A 15 0.78 15.55 24.99
CA PRO A 15 0.11 15.25 23.73
C PRO A 15 -1.37 15.60 23.82
N ASP A 16 -1.93 16.29 22.80
CA ASP A 16 -3.31 16.80 22.79
C ASP A 16 -4.32 15.85 23.46
N GLY A 17 -5.03 16.32 24.49
CA GLY A 17 -5.90 15.53 25.37
C GLY A 17 -7.08 14.81 24.70
N ARG A 18 -7.31 15.02 23.39
CA ARG A 18 -8.24 14.22 22.57
C ARG A 18 -7.69 12.84 22.19
N SER A 19 -6.37 12.65 22.30
CA SER A 19 -5.66 11.42 21.89
C SER A 19 -5.29 10.49 23.05
N SER A 20 -5.39 10.93 24.30
CA SER A 20 -4.92 10.21 25.49
C SER A 20 -6.06 9.63 26.34
N PHE A 21 -7.08 9.05 25.71
CA PHE A 21 -8.01 8.19 26.44
C PHE A 21 -7.33 6.87 26.75
N ASP A 22 -6.89 6.72 28.00
CA ASP A 22 -6.36 5.50 28.58
C ASP A 22 -7.37 4.36 28.41
N ASP A 23 -7.05 3.45 27.49
CA ASP A 23 -7.85 2.30 27.11
C ASP A 23 -6.91 1.12 26.87
N PRO A 24 -6.63 0.37 27.95
CA PRO A 24 -5.69 -0.75 27.91
C PRO A 24 -6.01 -1.77 26.81
N LEU A 25 -7.30 -1.93 26.46
CA LEU A 25 -7.72 -2.85 25.42
C LEU A 25 -7.39 -2.34 24.02
N LEU A 26 -7.59 -1.05 23.75
CA LEU A 26 -7.19 -0.49 22.47
C LEU A 26 -5.68 -0.56 22.31
N ASP A 27 -4.93 -0.22 23.35
CA ASP A 27 -3.47 -0.20 23.30
C ASP A 27 -2.92 -1.62 23.09
N CYS A 28 -3.49 -2.61 23.78
CA CYS A 28 -3.20 -4.03 23.50
C CYS A 28 -3.50 -4.40 22.03
N LEU A 29 -4.61 -3.91 21.46
CA LEU A 29 -4.93 -4.18 20.06
C LEU A 29 -3.94 -3.54 19.09
N VAL A 30 -3.57 -2.29 19.33
CA VAL A 30 -2.58 -1.55 18.52
C VAL A 30 -1.23 -2.27 18.56
N LEU A 31 -0.80 -2.70 19.73
CA LEU A 31 0.42 -3.48 19.90
C LEU A 31 0.35 -4.82 19.17
N LEU A 32 -0.75 -5.56 19.28
CA LEU A 32 -0.93 -6.84 18.59
C LEU A 32 -0.88 -6.67 17.06
N ILE A 33 -1.55 -5.65 16.51
CA ILE A 33 -1.50 -5.31 15.08
C ILE A 33 -0.05 -4.97 14.65
N ARG A 34 0.69 -4.24 15.50
CA ARG A 34 2.09 -3.89 15.24
C ARG A 34 3.01 -5.12 15.26
N MET A 35 2.80 -6.06 16.18
CA MET A 35 3.53 -7.33 16.24
C MET A 35 3.33 -8.17 14.97
N GLU A 36 2.15 -8.09 14.36
CA GLU A 36 1.82 -8.72 13.08
C GLU A 36 2.33 -7.92 11.85
N GLY A 37 3.17 -6.90 12.06
CA GLY A 37 3.79 -6.10 11.00
C GLY A 37 2.85 -5.09 10.33
N ARG A 38 1.68 -4.84 10.91
CA ARG A 38 0.67 -3.88 10.39
C ARG A 38 0.68 -2.60 11.23
N SER A 39 0.28 -1.48 10.62
CA SER A 39 0.19 -0.19 11.31
C SER A 39 -1.20 0.38 11.11
N LEU A 40 -1.97 0.52 12.19
CA LEU A 40 -3.26 1.21 12.16
C LEU A 40 -3.31 2.23 13.30
N SER A 41 -3.92 3.39 13.04
CA SER A 41 -4.06 4.41 14.08
C SER A 41 -5.12 3.98 15.11
N PRO A 42 -4.95 4.33 16.40
CA PRO A 42 -5.94 4.07 17.45
C PRO A 42 -7.34 4.61 17.09
N ALA A 43 -7.39 5.79 16.46
CA ALA A 43 -8.62 6.41 15.98
C ALA A 43 -9.32 5.57 14.89
N ALA A 44 -8.56 4.98 13.96
CA ALA A 44 -9.13 4.13 12.91
C ALA A 44 -9.76 2.84 13.48
N LEU A 45 -9.18 2.27 14.53
CA LEU A 45 -9.72 1.08 15.20
C LEU A 45 -11.04 1.38 15.91
N ARG A 46 -11.14 2.55 16.55
CA ARG A 46 -12.35 3.03 17.25
C ARG A 46 -13.46 3.57 16.34
N ALA A 47 -13.13 4.00 15.12
CA ALA A 47 -14.04 4.79 14.26
C ALA A 47 -15.42 4.15 14.06
N GLY A 48 -16.50 4.79 14.49
CA GLY A 48 -17.87 4.26 14.33
C GLY A 48 -18.20 3.03 15.18
N LEU A 49 -17.46 2.80 16.28
CA LEU A 49 -17.89 1.89 17.34
C LEU A 49 -18.64 2.68 18.43
N PRO A 50 -19.72 2.13 18.99
CA PRO A 50 -20.42 2.73 20.12
C PRO A 50 -19.61 2.49 21.41
N LEU A 51 -18.61 3.34 21.67
CA LEU A 51 -17.76 3.22 22.85
C LEU A 51 -18.54 3.56 24.12
N GLU A 52 -18.30 2.81 25.20
CA GLU A 52 -18.81 3.09 26.54
C GLU A 52 -17.70 3.82 27.30
N ASP A 53 -17.99 5.01 27.84
CA ASP A 53 -17.02 5.87 28.55
C ASP A 53 -15.74 6.18 27.75
N GLY A 54 -15.81 6.15 26.41
CA GLY A 54 -14.66 6.34 25.53
C GLY A 54 -13.68 5.16 25.47
N ARG A 55 -14.03 4.01 26.05
CA ARG A 55 -13.20 2.80 26.11
C ARG A 55 -13.77 1.65 25.27
N LEU A 56 -12.90 0.76 24.80
CA LEU A 56 -13.30 -0.49 24.16
C LEU A 56 -13.81 -1.50 25.18
N THR A 57 -14.96 -2.10 24.89
CA THR A 57 -15.41 -3.31 25.59
C THR A 57 -14.84 -4.56 24.91
N PRO A 58 -14.75 -5.72 25.60
CA PRO A 58 -14.28 -6.96 24.98
C PRO A 58 -15.07 -7.37 23.73
N ALA A 59 -16.37 -7.04 23.66
CA ALA A 59 -17.20 -7.28 22.49
C ALA A 59 -16.82 -6.36 21.32
N LEU A 60 -16.55 -5.08 21.61
CA LEU A 60 -16.10 -4.11 20.60
C LEU A 60 -14.66 -4.37 20.15
N PHE A 61 -13.81 -4.92 21.03
CA PHE A 61 -12.46 -5.34 20.69
C PHE A 61 -12.45 -6.31 19.51
N VAL A 62 -13.38 -7.28 19.48
CA VAL A 62 -13.48 -8.24 18.36
C VAL A 62 -13.77 -7.52 17.04
N ARG A 63 -14.68 -6.54 17.05
CA ARG A 63 -15.01 -5.74 15.86
C ARG A 63 -13.85 -4.83 15.44
N ALA A 64 -13.17 -4.20 16.40
CA ALA A 64 -11.99 -3.38 16.15
C ALA A 64 -10.84 -4.23 15.56
N ALA A 65 -10.62 -5.43 16.09
CA ALA A 65 -9.60 -6.36 15.60
C ALA A 65 -9.87 -6.80 14.15
N GLN A 66 -11.13 -7.06 13.80
CA GLN A 66 -11.53 -7.37 12.42
C GLN A 66 -11.15 -6.27 11.44
N ARG A 67 -11.25 -5.00 11.83
CA ARG A 67 -10.80 -3.86 11.00
C ARG A 67 -9.29 -3.81 10.86
N GLY A 68 -8.55 -4.21 11.89
CA GLY A 68 -7.10 -4.39 11.85
C GLY A 68 -6.63 -5.60 11.02
N GLY A 69 -7.56 -6.36 10.40
CA GLY A 69 -7.24 -7.57 9.65
C GLY A 69 -7.00 -8.81 10.53
N LEU A 70 -7.41 -8.75 11.80
CA LEU A 70 -7.29 -9.84 12.76
C LEU A 70 -8.65 -10.49 13.01
N SER A 71 -8.68 -11.81 13.09
CA SER A 71 -9.81 -12.55 13.66
C SER A 71 -9.55 -12.71 15.16
N ALA A 72 -10.39 -12.06 15.97
CA ALA A 72 -10.31 -12.15 17.42
C ALA A 72 -11.51 -12.89 18.03
N ARG A 73 -11.29 -13.60 19.14
CA ARG A 73 -12.35 -14.27 19.89
C ARG A 73 -12.09 -14.16 21.39
N VAL A 74 -13.10 -13.71 22.14
CA VAL A 74 -13.10 -13.70 23.61
C VAL A 74 -13.46 -15.11 24.10
N VAL A 75 -12.65 -15.65 25.00
CA VAL A 75 -12.80 -17.00 25.55
C VAL A 75 -12.56 -16.97 27.05
N ARG A 76 -13.43 -17.61 27.83
CA ARG A 76 -13.21 -17.85 29.26
C ARG A 76 -12.29 -19.07 29.41
N ARG A 77 -11.11 -18.89 30.00
CA ARG A 77 -10.10 -19.95 30.13
C ARG A 77 -9.14 -19.63 31.28
N PRO A 78 -8.80 -20.58 32.17
CA PRO A 78 -7.77 -20.36 33.18
C PRO A 78 -6.38 -20.26 32.53
N LEU A 79 -5.43 -19.59 33.19
CA LEU A 79 -4.06 -19.42 32.68
C LEU A 79 -3.39 -20.76 32.36
N THR A 80 -3.62 -21.79 33.18
CA THR A 80 -3.11 -23.16 32.97
C THR A 80 -3.68 -23.84 31.73
N GLY A 81 -4.83 -23.40 31.22
CA GLY A 81 -5.45 -23.93 30.01
C GLY A 81 -4.98 -23.24 28.72
N ILE A 82 -4.16 -22.19 28.81
CA ILE A 82 -3.65 -21.45 27.66
C ILE A 82 -2.42 -22.17 27.12
N SER A 83 -2.55 -22.79 25.95
CA SER A 83 -1.43 -23.42 25.27
C SER A 83 -0.40 -22.37 24.80
N PRO A 84 0.91 -22.61 24.93
CA PRO A 84 1.94 -21.73 24.37
C PRO A 84 1.78 -21.52 22.85
N LEU A 85 1.14 -22.46 22.15
CA LEU A 85 0.90 -22.42 20.71
C LEU A 85 -0.11 -21.34 20.28
N VAL A 86 -0.94 -20.82 21.19
CA VAL A 86 -1.95 -19.80 20.87
C VAL A 86 -1.54 -18.38 21.25
N LEU A 87 -0.30 -18.20 21.71
CA LEU A 87 0.28 -16.88 21.99
C LEU A 87 0.67 -16.16 20.67
N PRO A 88 0.72 -14.81 20.66
CA PRO A 88 0.36 -13.90 21.76
C PRO A 88 -1.16 -13.82 22.01
N ALA A 89 -1.56 -13.61 23.27
CA ALA A 89 -2.96 -13.50 23.67
C ALA A 89 -3.20 -12.30 24.59
N VAL A 90 -4.32 -11.59 24.43
CA VAL A 90 -4.67 -10.48 25.31
C VAL A 90 -5.40 -11.04 26.53
N LEU A 91 -4.90 -10.75 27.73
CA LEU A 91 -5.52 -11.14 29.00
C LEU A 91 -6.32 -9.96 29.55
N LEU A 92 -7.56 -10.23 29.98
CA LEU A 92 -8.36 -9.27 30.73
C LEU A 92 -8.00 -9.37 32.22
N LEU A 93 -7.55 -8.26 32.79
CA LEU A 93 -7.22 -8.16 34.21
C LEU A 93 -8.37 -7.52 34.99
N LYS A 94 -8.34 -7.65 36.32
CA LYS A 94 -9.23 -6.93 37.23
C LYS A 94 -9.01 -5.43 37.09
N GLY A 95 -10.03 -4.62 37.44
CA GLY A 95 -9.93 -3.16 37.37
C GLY A 95 -10.03 -2.56 35.95
N ARG A 96 -10.64 -3.28 34.98
CA ARG A 96 -10.74 -2.86 33.56
C ARG A 96 -9.36 -2.65 32.89
N GLN A 97 -8.34 -3.37 33.33
CA GLN A 97 -7.01 -3.40 32.71
C GLN A 97 -6.84 -4.59 31.76
N ALA A 98 -5.82 -4.54 30.91
CA ALA A 98 -5.47 -5.61 29.98
C ALA A 98 -3.95 -5.68 29.77
N CYS A 99 -3.44 -6.86 29.47
CA CYS A 99 -2.05 -7.06 29.08
C CYS A 99 -1.93 -8.11 27.97
N ILE A 100 -0.82 -8.11 27.24
CA ILE A 100 -0.55 -9.14 26.22
C ILE A 100 0.37 -10.18 26.83
N LEU A 101 -0.07 -11.42 26.87
CA LEU A 101 0.77 -12.57 27.21
C LEU A 101 1.52 -13.04 25.97
N THR A 102 2.85 -12.99 26.03
CA THR A 102 3.75 -13.37 24.93
C THR A 102 4.36 -14.74 25.13
N ARG A 103 4.72 -15.07 26.38
CA ARG A 103 5.37 -16.34 26.74
C ARG A 103 4.95 -16.80 28.13
N ILE A 104 4.78 -18.11 28.29
CA ILE A 104 4.73 -18.78 29.59
C ILE A 104 5.95 -19.71 29.64
N ASP A 105 6.75 -19.64 30.71
CA ASP A 105 7.91 -20.50 30.82
C ASP A 105 7.51 -21.98 31.07
N PRO A 106 8.26 -22.95 30.51
CA PRO A 106 7.93 -24.38 30.63
C PRO A 106 7.86 -24.88 32.09
N GLY A 107 8.59 -24.22 32.99
CA GLY A 107 8.58 -24.51 34.43
C GLY A 107 7.39 -23.92 35.19
N GLY A 108 6.52 -23.12 34.54
CA GLY A 108 5.32 -22.54 35.15
C GLY A 108 5.56 -21.46 36.20
N ASP A 109 6.81 -21.01 36.38
CA ASP A 109 7.18 -20.08 37.44
C ASP A 109 6.95 -18.61 37.04
N SER A 110 7.30 -18.27 35.80
CA SER A 110 7.22 -16.92 35.23
C SER A 110 6.43 -16.86 33.92
N ALA A 111 5.78 -15.73 33.70
CA ALA A 111 5.13 -15.36 32.46
C ALA A 111 5.69 -14.01 31.97
N SER A 112 5.92 -13.91 30.66
CA SER A 112 6.30 -12.66 30.02
C SER A 112 5.05 -11.97 29.50
N VAL A 113 4.83 -10.74 29.94
CA VAL A 113 3.69 -9.92 29.55
C VAL A 113 4.14 -8.56 29.05
N ILE A 114 3.43 -8.03 28.05
CA ILE A 114 3.57 -6.64 27.61
C ILE A 114 2.41 -5.87 28.22
N GLN A 115 2.75 -4.87 29.03
CA GLN A 115 1.78 -3.91 29.56
C GLN A 115 1.59 -2.77 28.55
N PRO A 116 0.34 -2.40 28.22
CA PRO A 116 0.07 -1.34 27.26
C PRO A 116 0.66 0.00 27.71
N GLU A 117 0.69 0.29 29.02
CA GLU A 117 1.22 1.56 29.55
C GLU A 117 2.73 1.72 29.29
N SER A 118 3.45 0.60 29.11
CA SER A 118 4.90 0.58 28.87
C SER A 118 5.27 0.64 27.37
N GLY A 119 4.29 0.79 26.47
CA GLY A 119 4.49 1.09 25.05
C GLY A 119 5.06 -0.02 24.15
N ALA A 120 5.76 -1.02 24.73
CA ALA A 120 6.20 -2.29 24.12
C ALA A 120 7.07 -3.16 25.04
N GLY A 121 7.47 -2.68 26.23
CA GLY A 121 8.36 -3.42 27.13
C GLY A 121 7.76 -4.76 27.57
N GLU A 122 8.51 -5.84 27.35
CA GLU A 122 8.17 -7.16 27.87
C GLU A 122 8.68 -7.26 29.31
N THR A 123 7.77 -7.47 30.25
CA THR A 123 8.07 -7.61 31.68
C THR A 123 7.80 -9.04 32.10
N GLN A 124 8.75 -9.63 32.82
CA GLN A 124 8.56 -10.93 33.45
C GLN A 124 7.90 -10.77 34.80
N ILE A 125 6.80 -11.48 35.01
CA ILE A 125 6.07 -11.51 36.27
C ILE A 125 5.84 -12.95 36.74
N PRO A 126 5.83 -13.22 38.05
CA PRO A 126 5.47 -14.52 38.58
C PRO A 126 4.06 -14.94 38.14
N LEU A 127 3.89 -16.19 37.71
CA LEU A 127 2.60 -16.68 37.22
C LEU A 127 1.50 -16.56 38.29
N GLN A 128 1.88 -16.72 39.56
CA GLN A 128 0.99 -16.60 40.71
C GLN A 128 0.46 -15.17 40.89
N GLN A 129 1.29 -14.16 40.61
CA GLN A 129 0.87 -12.76 40.65
C GLN A 129 -0.10 -12.48 39.49
N LEU A 130 0.25 -12.91 38.28
CA LEU A 130 -0.62 -12.79 37.10
C LEU A 130 -1.98 -13.47 37.33
N ALA A 131 -1.99 -14.65 37.97
CA ALA A 131 -3.21 -15.39 38.28
C ALA A 131 -4.14 -14.65 39.26
N ARG A 132 -3.59 -13.84 40.18
CA ARG A 132 -4.39 -13.03 41.11
C ARG A 132 -5.10 -11.89 40.40
N ASP A 133 -4.43 -11.27 39.42
CA ASP A 133 -4.94 -10.11 38.69
C ASP A 133 -5.81 -10.51 37.49
N TYR A 134 -5.64 -11.74 36.99
CA TYR A 134 -6.38 -12.24 35.85
C TYR A 134 -7.88 -12.44 36.14
N SER A 135 -8.73 -11.94 35.25
CA SER A 135 -10.20 -12.02 35.37
C SER A 135 -10.79 -13.37 34.90
N GLY A 136 -10.00 -14.23 34.26
CA GLY A 136 -10.46 -15.51 33.70
C GLY A 136 -10.85 -15.47 32.22
N TYR A 137 -10.75 -14.31 31.56
CA TYR A 137 -11.07 -14.13 30.15
C TYR A 137 -9.84 -13.73 29.34
N ALA A 138 -9.60 -14.43 28.23
CA ALA A 138 -8.55 -14.13 27.27
C ALA A 138 -9.16 -13.85 25.90
N ILE A 139 -8.51 -12.97 25.14
CA ILE A 139 -8.83 -12.69 23.74
C ILE A 139 -7.69 -13.23 22.89
N PHE A 140 -8.01 -14.23 22.07
CA PHE A 140 -7.08 -14.77 21.09
C PHE A 140 -7.30 -14.04 19.77
N ALA A 141 -6.22 -13.54 19.17
CA ALA A 141 -6.25 -12.89 17.87
C ALA A 141 -5.28 -13.59 16.93
N ARG A 142 -5.71 -13.81 15.68
CA ARG A 142 -4.87 -14.32 14.60
C ARG A 142 -5.08 -13.50 13.34
N PRO A 143 -4.05 -13.35 12.48
CA PRO A 143 -4.24 -12.79 11.15
C PRO A 143 -5.37 -13.50 10.43
N ARG A 144 -6.36 -12.74 9.97
CA ARG A 144 -7.40 -13.30 9.11
C ARG A 144 -6.76 -13.48 7.74
N HIS A 145 -6.45 -14.73 7.36
CA HIS A 145 -6.10 -15.07 5.98
C HIS A 145 -7.35 -14.90 5.11
N GLN A 146 -7.65 -13.65 4.76
CA GLN A 146 -8.41 -13.39 3.55
C GLN A 146 -7.42 -13.66 2.42
N PHE A 147 -7.59 -14.77 1.72
CA PHE A 147 -7.09 -14.93 0.36
C PHE A 147 -7.81 -13.88 -0.50
N ASP A 148 -7.44 -12.62 -0.31
CA ASP A 148 -7.85 -11.55 -1.19
C ASP A 148 -6.77 -11.53 -2.26
N MET A 149 -7.11 -11.96 -3.48
CA MET A 149 -6.29 -11.76 -4.68
C MET A 149 -6.27 -10.26 -5.09
N ARG A 150 -6.29 -9.37 -4.11
CA ARG A 150 -6.22 -7.91 -4.22
C ARG A 150 -5.11 -7.45 -3.28
N ALA A 151 -3.94 -7.28 -3.88
CA ALA A 151 -2.74 -6.63 -3.35
C ALA A 151 -2.14 -7.25 -2.05
N PRO A 152 -1.09 -8.07 -2.16
CA PRO A 152 -0.19 -8.27 -1.05
C PRO A 152 0.65 -7.01 -0.79
N SER A 153 1.02 -6.88 0.50
CA SER A 153 2.02 -6.01 1.11
C SER A 153 1.75 -4.50 1.17
N LEU A 154 1.40 -4.08 2.39
CA LEU A 154 1.73 -2.79 3.00
C LEU A 154 3.24 -2.51 2.84
N LEU A 155 3.63 -1.97 1.69
CA LEU A 155 4.96 -1.43 1.47
C LEU A 155 5.06 -0.12 2.24
N LYS A 156 5.92 -0.11 3.25
CA LYS A 156 6.53 1.09 3.81
C LYS A 156 6.96 1.99 2.65
N VAL A 157 6.29 3.12 2.52
CA VAL A 157 6.63 4.18 1.58
C VAL A 157 7.96 4.77 2.02
N HIS A 158 9.06 4.24 1.48
CA HIS A 158 10.30 4.98 1.36
C HIS A 158 10.26 5.64 -0.03
N SER A 159 10.08 6.95 -0.02
CA SER A 159 9.55 7.83 -1.06
C SER A 159 10.43 8.03 -2.31
N ARG A 160 11.24 7.05 -2.71
CA ARG A 160 12.08 7.17 -3.92
C ARG A 160 12.10 5.96 -4.85
N HIS A 161 11.61 4.80 -4.42
CA HIS A 161 11.72 3.55 -5.20
C HIS A 161 10.42 3.07 -5.87
N TRP A 162 9.25 3.57 -5.45
CA TRP A 162 7.94 3.13 -5.98
C TRP A 162 7.72 3.50 -7.46
N PHE A 163 8.27 4.65 -7.89
CA PHE A 163 8.20 5.10 -9.29
C PHE A 163 8.91 4.11 -10.23
N TRP A 164 10.12 3.67 -9.85
CA TRP A 164 10.89 2.69 -10.62
C TRP A 164 10.33 1.27 -10.49
N GLY A 165 9.80 0.89 -9.34
CA GLY A 165 9.22 -0.45 -9.12
C GLY A 165 7.99 -0.73 -9.99
N THR A 166 7.14 0.28 -10.22
CA THR A 166 5.97 0.15 -11.11
C THR A 166 6.38 0.10 -12.58
N LEU A 167 7.42 0.85 -12.96
CA LEU A 167 7.99 0.84 -14.31
C LEU A 167 8.69 -0.49 -14.64
N PHE A 168 9.44 -1.05 -13.69
CA PHE A 168 10.15 -2.32 -13.86
C PHE A 168 9.23 -3.54 -13.93
N ASN A 169 8.04 -3.49 -13.31
CA ASN A 169 7.08 -4.61 -13.39
C ASN A 169 6.48 -4.81 -14.79
N SER A 170 6.63 -3.83 -15.71
CA SER A 170 6.24 -3.95 -17.12
C SER A 170 7.42 -3.83 -18.09
N TRP A 171 8.66 -4.06 -17.64
CA TRP A 171 9.90 -3.90 -18.42
C TRP A 171 9.89 -4.63 -19.78
N ARG A 172 9.17 -5.75 -19.92
CA ARG A 172 9.02 -6.45 -21.22
C ARG A 172 8.34 -5.57 -22.27
N ILE A 173 7.25 -4.88 -21.90
CA ILE A 173 6.49 -4.02 -22.83
C ILE A 173 7.34 -2.80 -23.23
N TYR A 174 8.00 -2.16 -22.26
CA TYR A 174 8.87 -1.01 -22.53
C TYR A 174 10.08 -1.39 -23.39
N ARG A 175 10.69 -2.56 -23.14
CA ARG A 175 11.79 -3.08 -23.96
C ARG A 175 11.33 -3.33 -25.40
N ASP A 176 10.16 -3.94 -25.58
CA ASP A 176 9.66 -4.25 -26.92
C ASP A 176 9.30 -2.97 -27.69
N VAL A 177 8.76 -1.93 -27.02
CA VAL A 177 8.55 -0.60 -27.60
C VAL A 177 9.87 0.11 -27.93
N LEU A 178 10.88 0.02 -27.05
CA LEU A 178 12.18 0.64 -27.26
C LEU A 178 12.93 0.01 -28.44
N ILE A 179 12.89 -1.32 -28.56
CA ILE A 179 13.45 -2.05 -29.71
C ILE A 179 12.70 -1.67 -31.00
N ALA A 180 11.36 -1.59 -30.95
CA ALA A 180 10.56 -1.19 -32.10
C ALA A 180 10.90 0.24 -32.56
N SER A 181 11.04 1.21 -31.65
CA SER A 181 11.44 2.58 -31.98
C SER A 181 12.84 2.65 -32.58
N LEU A 182 13.78 1.87 -32.06
CA LEU A 182 15.14 1.80 -32.62
C LEU A 182 15.15 1.22 -34.04
N LEU A 183 14.35 0.17 -34.30
CA LEU A 183 14.22 -0.43 -35.64
C LEU A 183 13.51 0.50 -36.63
N ILE A 184 12.48 1.24 -36.20
CA ILE A 184 11.83 2.27 -37.03
C ILE A 184 12.84 3.35 -37.44
N ASN A 185 13.65 3.84 -36.50
CA ASN A 185 14.69 4.82 -36.80
C ASN A 185 15.77 4.26 -37.73
N LEU A 186 16.09 2.97 -37.63
CA LEU A 186 17.01 2.31 -38.57
C LEU A 186 16.40 2.19 -39.97
N PHE A 187 15.12 1.83 -40.09
CA PHE A 187 14.43 1.74 -41.38
C PHE A 187 14.22 3.10 -42.05
N ALA A 188 14.16 4.19 -41.29
CA ALA A 188 14.14 5.54 -41.85
C ALA A 188 15.38 5.86 -42.70
N LEU A 189 16.52 5.19 -42.44
CA LEU A 189 17.74 5.31 -43.25
C LEU A 189 17.66 4.54 -44.58
N ALA A 190 16.68 3.67 -44.77
CA ALA A 190 16.53 2.92 -46.01
C ALA A 190 16.21 3.83 -47.20
N THR A 191 15.42 4.90 -47.00
CA THR A 191 15.05 5.83 -48.08
C THR A 191 16.26 6.59 -48.63
N PRO A 192 17.10 7.26 -47.80
CA PRO A 192 18.33 7.89 -48.29
C PRO A 192 19.30 6.89 -48.95
N LEU A 193 19.48 5.71 -48.37
CA LEU A 193 20.37 4.68 -48.93
C LEU A 193 19.87 4.12 -50.26
N PHE A 194 18.56 3.97 -50.41
CA PHE A 194 17.94 3.56 -51.67
C PHE A 194 18.15 4.62 -52.74
N ILE A 195 17.83 5.88 -52.45
CA ILE A 195 18.04 6.99 -53.38
C ILE A 195 19.51 7.06 -53.80
N MET A 196 20.44 7.01 -52.83
CA MET A 196 21.88 7.05 -53.10
C MET A 196 22.31 5.90 -54.04
N ASN A 197 21.94 4.66 -53.74
CA ASN A 197 22.30 3.53 -54.58
C ASN A 197 21.67 3.58 -55.98
N VAL A 198 20.42 4.05 -56.07
CA VAL A 198 19.73 4.18 -57.36
C VAL A 198 20.42 5.24 -58.22
N TYR A 199 20.68 6.43 -57.66
CA TYR A 199 21.30 7.53 -58.40
C TYR A 199 22.77 7.28 -58.74
N ASP A 200 23.55 6.73 -57.80
CA ASP A 200 24.99 6.56 -58.02
C ASP A 200 25.32 5.32 -58.84
N ARG A 201 24.48 4.29 -58.77
CA ARG A 201 24.82 2.96 -59.29
C ARG A 201 23.87 2.44 -60.35
N VAL A 202 22.57 2.69 -60.22
CA VAL A 202 21.55 2.10 -61.10
C VAL A 202 21.27 2.97 -62.31
N VAL A 203 21.10 4.28 -62.11
CA VAL A 203 20.83 5.26 -63.18
C VAL A 203 22.02 5.36 -64.15
N PRO A 204 23.29 5.47 -63.72
CA PRO A 204 24.42 5.64 -64.65
C PRO A 204 24.72 4.36 -65.45
N ASN A 205 24.54 3.19 -64.84
CA ASN A 205 24.81 1.89 -65.46
C ASN A 205 23.59 1.30 -66.19
N ASN A 206 22.45 2.02 -66.21
CA ASN A 206 21.19 1.59 -66.81
C ASN A 206 20.75 0.16 -66.39
N ALA A 207 21.02 -0.20 -65.14
CA ALA A 207 20.88 -1.57 -64.62
C ALA A 207 19.47 -1.84 -64.09
N LEU A 208 18.49 -1.97 -64.99
CA LEU A 208 17.06 -2.12 -64.64
C LEU A 208 16.77 -3.35 -63.77
N GLU A 209 17.49 -4.46 -63.94
CA GLU A 209 17.34 -5.65 -63.10
C GLU A 209 17.69 -5.35 -61.63
N THR A 210 18.76 -4.60 -61.39
CA THR A 210 19.16 -4.16 -60.04
C THR A 210 18.14 -3.20 -59.44
N LEU A 211 17.50 -2.36 -60.27
CA LEU A 211 16.46 -1.44 -59.83
C LEU A 211 15.29 -2.20 -59.21
N TRP A 212 14.74 -3.18 -59.93
CA TRP A 212 13.60 -3.96 -59.44
C TRP A 212 13.90 -4.69 -58.14
N VAL A 213 15.10 -5.26 -58.01
CA VAL A 213 15.55 -5.92 -56.77
C VAL A 213 15.64 -4.93 -55.61
N MET A 214 16.25 -3.76 -55.83
CA MET A 214 16.35 -2.72 -54.80
C MET A 214 14.97 -2.14 -54.41
N THR A 215 14.10 -1.91 -55.39
CA THR A 215 12.74 -1.42 -55.17
C THR A 215 11.92 -2.43 -54.37
N ALA A 216 12.00 -3.73 -54.70
CA ALA A 216 11.36 -4.77 -53.91
C ALA A 216 11.90 -4.80 -52.47
N GLY A 217 13.22 -4.62 -52.28
CA GLY A 217 13.84 -4.52 -50.97
C GLY A 217 13.32 -3.32 -50.15
N VAL A 218 13.27 -2.12 -50.75
CA VAL A 218 12.78 -0.92 -50.04
C VAL A 218 11.29 -1.01 -49.73
N LEU A 219 10.51 -1.62 -50.62
CA LEU A 219 9.08 -1.86 -50.41
C LEU A 219 8.86 -2.78 -49.20
N LEU A 220 9.66 -3.85 -49.09
CA LEU A 220 9.62 -4.75 -47.94
C LEU A 220 10.00 -4.00 -46.65
N VAL A 221 11.01 -3.15 -46.68
CA VAL A 221 11.36 -2.30 -45.53
C VAL A 221 10.20 -1.40 -45.12
N TYR A 222 9.50 -0.77 -46.08
CA TYR A 222 8.31 0.04 -45.78
C TYR A 222 7.16 -0.78 -45.20
N CYS A 223 6.95 -2.02 -45.65
CA CYS A 223 5.97 -2.91 -45.02
C CYS A 223 6.31 -3.19 -43.54
N PHE A 224 7.58 -3.47 -43.24
CA PHE A 224 8.02 -3.69 -41.86
C PHE A 224 7.97 -2.42 -41.02
N ASP A 225 8.33 -1.27 -41.59
CA ASP A 225 8.22 0.03 -40.92
C ASP A 225 6.77 0.35 -40.53
N LEU A 226 5.82 0.12 -41.44
CA LEU A 226 4.39 0.27 -41.16
C LEU A 226 3.92 -0.68 -40.05
N LEU A 227 4.31 -1.96 -40.12
CA LEU A 227 3.96 -2.96 -39.12
C LEU A 227 4.48 -2.57 -37.71
N MET A 228 5.73 -2.10 -37.64
CA MET A 228 6.34 -1.66 -36.38
C MET A 228 5.65 -0.42 -35.81
N ARG A 229 5.27 0.55 -36.65
CA ARG A 229 4.50 1.72 -36.20
C ARG A 229 3.13 1.33 -35.64
N MET A 230 2.47 0.34 -36.25
CA MET A 230 1.20 -0.22 -35.75
C MET A 230 1.36 -0.93 -34.40
N LEU A 231 2.37 -1.79 -34.26
CA LEU A 231 2.70 -2.46 -33.00
C LEU A 231 3.00 -1.45 -31.89
N ARG A 232 3.76 -0.40 -32.20
CA ARG A 232 4.03 0.70 -31.27
C ARG A 232 2.75 1.37 -30.81
N GLY A 233 1.83 1.70 -31.72
CA GLY A 233 0.52 2.27 -31.38
C GLY A 233 -0.28 1.37 -30.45
N TYR A 234 -0.36 0.08 -30.78
CA TYR A 234 -1.04 -0.92 -29.94
C TYR A 234 -0.44 -1.01 -28.53
N PHE A 235 0.89 -1.04 -28.40
CA PHE A 235 1.54 -1.10 -27.09
C PHE A 235 1.34 0.18 -26.26
N ILE A 236 1.36 1.34 -26.90
CA ILE A 236 1.05 2.61 -26.25
C ILE A 236 -0.40 2.61 -25.75
N ASP A 237 -1.36 2.15 -26.57
CA ASP A 237 -2.77 2.04 -26.17
C ASP A 237 -2.98 1.07 -25.01
N VAL A 238 -2.30 -0.08 -25.04
CA VAL A 238 -2.36 -1.07 -23.94
C VAL A 238 -1.74 -0.50 -22.66
N ALA A 239 -0.61 0.19 -22.75
CA ALA A 239 0.03 0.86 -21.62
C ALA A 239 -0.84 1.99 -21.06
N GLY A 240 -1.50 2.75 -21.93
CA GLY A 240 -2.47 3.80 -21.58
C GLY A 240 -3.66 3.24 -20.82
N LYS A 241 -4.33 2.21 -21.35
CA LYS A 241 -5.46 1.54 -20.68
C LYS A 241 -5.10 0.94 -19.34
N LYS A 242 -3.92 0.32 -19.23
CA LYS A 242 -3.44 -0.25 -17.95
C LYS A 242 -3.17 0.84 -16.92
N SER A 243 -2.59 1.96 -17.34
CA SER A 243 -2.34 3.12 -16.48
C SER A 243 -3.64 3.79 -16.05
N ASP A 244 -4.60 3.91 -16.95
CA ASP A 244 -5.93 4.48 -16.69
C ASP A 244 -6.74 3.64 -15.68
N ILE A 245 -6.72 2.31 -15.80
CA ILE A 245 -7.37 1.41 -14.83
C ILE A 245 -6.75 1.54 -13.43
N LEU A 246 -5.42 1.60 -13.34
CA LEU A 246 -4.71 1.76 -12.06
C LEU A 246 -5.00 3.13 -11.43
N LEU A 247 -4.99 4.18 -12.23
CA LEU A 247 -5.26 5.54 -11.79
C LEU A 247 -6.72 5.71 -11.37
N SER A 248 -7.66 5.22 -12.17
CA SER A 248 -9.09 5.23 -11.86
C SER A 248 -9.39 4.45 -10.59
N SER A 249 -8.75 3.30 -10.38
CA SER A 249 -8.92 2.51 -9.14
C SER A 249 -8.38 3.25 -7.93
N ALA A 250 -7.21 3.89 -8.03
CA ALA A 250 -6.62 4.67 -6.94
C ALA A 250 -7.45 5.93 -6.61
N ILE A 251 -8.02 6.60 -7.62
CA ILE A 251 -8.92 7.74 -7.44
C ILE A 251 -10.24 7.28 -6.81
N PHE A 252 -10.82 6.18 -7.29
CA PHE A 252 -12.07 5.63 -6.74
C PHE A 252 -11.90 5.19 -5.28
N GLU A 253 -10.79 4.55 -4.94
CA GLU A 253 -10.44 4.19 -3.57
C GLU A 253 -10.25 5.44 -2.68
N ARG A 254 -9.62 6.49 -3.21
CA ARG A 254 -9.51 7.78 -2.51
C ARG A 254 -10.87 8.43 -2.31
N ILE A 255 -11.77 8.39 -3.30
CA ILE A 255 -13.13 8.95 -3.22
C ILE A 255 -13.98 8.18 -2.21
N MET A 256 -13.92 6.85 -2.22
CA MET A 256 -14.66 6.01 -1.26
C MET A 256 -14.09 6.09 0.17
N GLY A 257 -12.83 6.52 0.32
CA GLY A 257 -12.18 6.74 1.61
C GLY A 257 -12.37 8.15 2.21
N ILE A 258 -12.95 9.10 1.47
CA ILE A 258 -13.24 10.43 1.99
C ILE A 258 -14.44 10.34 2.92
N ARG A 259 -14.21 10.58 4.22
CA ARG A 259 -15.27 10.80 5.21
C ARG A 259 -16.16 11.96 4.74
N MET A 260 -17.48 11.84 4.92
CA MET A 260 -18.48 12.91 4.71
C MET A 260 -18.33 14.14 5.64
N GLU A 261 -17.13 14.41 6.17
CA GLU A 261 -16.91 15.43 7.20
C GLU A 261 -15.96 16.56 6.74
N VAL A 262 -15.32 16.45 5.57
CA VAL A 262 -14.52 17.54 4.99
C VAL A 262 -14.97 17.77 3.55
N ARG A 263 -16.12 18.41 3.40
CA ARG A 263 -16.54 19.01 2.12
C ARG A 263 -15.81 20.37 2.02
N PRO A 264 -14.80 20.54 1.14
CA PRO A 264 -14.25 21.87 0.90
C PRO A 264 -15.36 22.77 0.31
N PRO A 265 -15.40 24.06 0.64
CA PRO A 265 -16.54 24.94 0.35
C PRO A 265 -16.76 25.24 -1.14
N SER A 266 -15.90 24.75 -2.06
CA SER A 266 -16.21 24.81 -3.49
C SER A 266 -15.64 23.62 -4.27
N VAL A 267 -16.53 22.96 -5.00
CA VAL A 267 -16.23 21.86 -5.93
C VAL A 267 -15.38 22.35 -7.12
N GLY A 268 -15.35 23.67 -7.37
CA GLY A 268 -14.63 24.29 -8.49
C GLY A 268 -13.12 24.45 -8.29
N ALA A 269 -12.64 24.77 -7.08
CA ALA A 269 -11.21 24.98 -6.85
C ALA A 269 -10.42 23.66 -6.88
N PHE A 270 -11.01 22.57 -6.40
CA PHE A 270 -10.43 21.23 -6.47
C PHE A 270 -10.41 20.69 -7.91
N ALA A 271 -11.46 20.98 -8.70
CA ALA A 271 -11.49 20.63 -10.13
C ALA A 271 -10.43 21.40 -10.94
N ASN A 272 -10.15 22.66 -10.59
CA ASN A 272 -9.13 23.45 -11.27
C ASN A 272 -7.70 22.96 -10.97
N ASN A 273 -7.41 22.67 -9.70
CA ASN A 273 -6.12 22.08 -9.30
C ASN A 273 -5.91 20.68 -9.89
N LEU A 274 -6.98 19.88 -10.01
CA LEU A 274 -6.90 18.55 -10.63
C LEU A 274 -6.62 18.64 -12.13
N ARG A 275 -7.24 19.61 -12.82
CA ARG A 275 -7.00 19.89 -14.24
C ARG A 275 -5.58 20.41 -14.49
N GLU A 276 -5.04 21.23 -13.59
CA GLU A 276 -3.64 21.69 -13.67
C GLU A 276 -2.65 20.53 -13.49
N PHE A 277 -2.93 19.56 -12.61
CA PHE A 277 -2.11 18.35 -12.48
C PHE A 277 -2.18 17.42 -13.69
N GLU A 278 -3.37 17.27 -14.30
CA GLU A 278 -3.53 16.51 -15.54
C GLU A 278 -2.77 17.17 -16.70
N SER A 279 -2.85 18.50 -16.81
CA SER A 279 -2.11 19.30 -17.80
C SER A 279 -0.58 19.17 -17.63
N ILE A 280 -0.06 19.23 -16.40
CA ILE A 280 1.38 19.03 -16.14
C ILE A 280 1.80 17.60 -16.48
N ARG A 281 0.96 16.60 -16.18
CA ARG A 281 1.22 15.20 -16.54
C ARG A 281 1.22 14.99 -18.05
N GLU A 282 0.24 15.54 -18.76
CA GLU A 282 0.19 15.51 -20.23
C GLU A 282 1.40 16.21 -20.84
N PHE A 283 1.82 17.34 -20.28
CA PHE A 283 3.00 18.07 -20.74
C PHE A 283 4.29 17.26 -20.53
N ILE A 284 4.49 16.64 -19.35
CA ILE A 284 5.68 15.81 -19.08
C ILE A 284 5.65 14.54 -19.94
N THR A 285 4.49 13.90 -20.11
CA THR A 285 4.36 12.68 -20.92
C THR A 285 4.59 12.98 -22.39
N SER A 286 4.04 14.10 -22.89
CA SER A 286 4.26 14.58 -24.26
C SER A 286 5.70 15.02 -24.51
N ALA A 287 6.32 15.75 -23.58
CA ALA A 287 7.72 16.18 -23.68
C ALA A 287 8.69 14.99 -23.61
N THR A 288 8.39 13.96 -22.81
CA THR A 288 9.21 12.73 -22.73
C THR A 288 9.05 11.87 -23.98
N ILE A 289 7.82 11.78 -24.52
CA ILE A 289 7.55 11.08 -25.80
C ILE A 289 8.23 11.80 -26.96
N THR A 290 8.21 13.13 -26.97
CA THR A 290 8.82 13.94 -28.04
C THR A 290 10.34 13.97 -27.93
N GLY A 291 10.90 13.98 -26.72
CA GLY A 291 12.35 13.98 -26.48
C GLY A 291 13.04 12.62 -26.65
N LEU A 292 12.28 11.51 -26.74
CA LEU A 292 12.79 10.16 -26.97
C LEU A 292 12.71 9.73 -28.46
N VAL A 293 12.01 10.50 -29.30
CA VAL A 293 11.94 10.28 -30.75
C VAL A 293 13.15 10.89 -31.44
#